data_AF-A0A1Y5KF09-F1
#
_entry.id   AF-A0A1Y5KF09-F1
#
_cell.length_a   1.000
_cell.length_b   1.000
_cell.length_c   1.000
_cell.angle_alpha   90.00
_cell.angle_beta   90.00
_cell.angle_gamma   90.00
#
_symmetry.space_group_name_H-M   'P 1'
#
loop_
_entity.id
_entity.type
_entity.pdbx_description
1 polymer ?
#
loop_
_entity_poly.entity_id
_entity_poly.type
_entity_poly.pdbx_seq_one_letter_code
_entity_poly.pdbx_strand_id
1 'polypeptide(L)'
;MHLEYELPGMSSVTVQWKVMRNASKATVVFRMNKENRWEPENVYLSLPFLRQDGELWVDKAGAALRPWRDQIPGTCMDYSSVQAGVAVIRDNGGLVIGMPDSPLVYLGDLEHRPRRLFDPHENVKPDELYSWIMNNFWETNFNAGLGGIYEFRYVLEWGKHLELPQQAFERCQSNVQGLTVVRI
;
A
#
# COMPACT_ATOMS: atom_id res chain seq x y z
N MET A 1 10.33 -5.07 -17.27
CA MET A 1 9.05 -5.26 -17.99
C MET A 1 8.28 -3.95 -17.93
N HIS A 2 7.65 -3.53 -19.02
CA HIS A 2 6.82 -2.33 -19.11
C HIS A 2 5.44 -2.78 -19.59
N LEU A 3 4.38 -2.35 -18.92
CA LEU A 3 3.00 -2.69 -19.22
C LEU A 3 2.20 -1.40 -19.34
N GLU A 4 1.31 -1.34 -20.33
CA GLU A 4 0.41 -0.23 -20.58
C GLU A 4 -1.03 -0.69 -20.38
N TYR A 5 -1.87 0.19 -19.85
CA TYR A 5 -3.27 -0.09 -19.56
C TYR A 5 -4.16 1.05 -20.02
N GLU A 6 -5.38 0.71 -20.43
CA GLU A 6 -6.46 1.67 -20.68
C GLU A 6 -7.44 1.62 -19.52
N LEU A 7 -7.64 2.76 -18.86
CA LEU A 7 -8.59 2.90 -17.75
C LEU A 7 -9.46 4.15 -17.97
N PRO A 8 -10.77 4.08 -17.71
CA PRO A 8 -11.64 5.25 -17.80
C PRO A 8 -11.13 6.42 -16.94
N GLY A 9 -11.15 7.62 -17.51
CA GLY A 9 -10.69 8.83 -16.83
C GLY A 9 -9.17 8.97 -16.74
N MET A 10 -8.39 8.10 -17.39
CA MET A 10 -6.93 8.19 -17.48
C MET A 10 -6.49 8.13 -18.95
N SER A 11 -5.74 9.15 -19.39
CA SER A 11 -5.22 9.23 -20.77
C SER A 11 -3.96 8.40 -20.99
N SER A 12 -3.26 8.03 -19.91
CA SER A 12 -2.19 7.03 -19.96
C SER A 12 -2.05 6.35 -18.60
N VAL A 13 -1.72 5.06 -18.61
CA VAL A 13 -1.40 4.27 -17.42
C VAL A 13 -0.28 3.31 -17.76
N THR A 14 0.81 3.35 -17.00
CA THR A 14 1.94 2.45 -17.20
C THR A 14 2.41 1.83 -15.89
N VAL A 15 2.82 0.55 -15.96
CA VAL A 15 3.43 -0.17 -14.84
C VAL A 15 4.78 -0.69 -15.29
N GLN A 16 5.83 -0.22 -14.65
CA GLN A 16 7.20 -0.64 -14.91
C GLN A 16 7.74 -1.50 -13.78
N TRP A 17 8.17 -2.71 -14.12
CA TRP A 17 8.83 -3.64 -13.21
C TRP A 17 10.32 -3.72 -13.48
N LYS A 18 11.12 -3.63 -12.42
CA LYS A 18 12.55 -3.94 -12.40
C LYS A 18 12.81 -4.98 -11.32
N VAL A 19 13.23 -6.17 -11.73
CA VAL A 19 13.56 -7.29 -10.84
C VAL A 19 15.07 -7.40 -10.74
N MET A 20 15.58 -7.60 -9.53
CA MET A 20 17.01 -7.58 -9.25
C MET A 20 17.59 -8.98 -9.47
N ARG A 21 18.72 -9.07 -10.17
CA ARG A 21 19.34 -10.37 -10.52
C ARG A 21 19.81 -11.16 -9.30
N ASN A 22 20.41 -10.48 -8.33
CA ASN A 22 21.12 -11.10 -7.20
C ASN A 22 20.44 -10.78 -5.86
N ALA A 23 19.15 -10.45 -5.87
CA ALA A 23 18.38 -10.17 -4.67
C ALA A 23 16.92 -10.57 -4.88
N SER A 24 16.27 -11.08 -3.85
CA SER A 24 14.83 -11.34 -3.81
C SER A 24 14.05 -10.03 -3.66
N LYS A 25 14.25 -9.14 -4.64
CA LYS A 25 13.78 -7.75 -4.62
C LYS A 25 13.34 -7.32 -6.01
N ALA A 26 12.32 -6.48 -6.05
CA ALA A 26 11.84 -5.80 -7.25
C ALA A 26 11.41 -4.37 -6.91
N THR A 27 11.45 -3.48 -7.88
CA THR A 27 10.80 -2.16 -7.79
C THR A 27 9.72 -2.09 -8.86
N VAL A 28 8.59 -1.50 -8.48
CA VAL A 28 7.47 -1.20 -9.36
C VAL A 28 7.29 0.30 -9.41
N VAL A 29 7.07 0.83 -10.60
CA VAL A 29 6.69 2.24 -10.79
C VAL A 29 5.37 2.26 -11.53
N PHE A 30 4.35 2.79 -10.89
CA PHE A 30 3.03 3.04 -11.46
C PHE A 30 2.95 4.51 -11.87
N ARG A 31 2.66 4.78 -13.13
CA ARG A 31 2.45 6.14 -13.65
C ARG A 31 1.09 6.25 -14.27
N MET A 32 0.46 7.41 -14.12
CA MET A 32 -0.78 7.71 -14.81
C MET A 32 -0.88 9.18 -15.18
N ASN A 33 -1.65 9.47 -16.21
CA ASN A 33 -2.13 10.81 -16.52
C ASN A 33 -3.65 10.87 -16.35
N LYS A 34 -4.10 11.40 -15.22
CA LYS A 34 -5.50 11.43 -14.78
C LYS A 34 -6.22 12.66 -15.33
N GLU A 35 -7.40 12.44 -15.92
CA GLU A 35 -8.30 13.54 -16.31
C GLU A 35 -8.78 14.31 -15.07
N ASN A 36 -8.84 15.64 -15.18
CA ASN A 36 -9.34 16.47 -14.09
C ASN A 36 -10.87 16.44 -14.05
N ARG A 37 -11.43 15.99 -12.93
CA ARG A 37 -12.87 15.96 -12.65
C ARG A 37 -13.15 16.53 -11.27
N TRP A 38 -14.33 17.11 -11.09
CA TRP A 38 -14.74 17.69 -9.79
C TRP A 38 -15.60 16.72 -9.00
N GLU A 39 -16.18 15.73 -9.66
CA GLU A 39 -16.96 14.68 -9.02
C GLU A 39 -16.09 13.86 -8.05
N PRO A 40 -16.67 13.35 -6.95
CA PRO A 40 -15.95 12.48 -6.03
C PRO A 40 -15.38 11.24 -6.73
N GLU A 41 -14.09 11.02 -6.53
CA GLU A 41 -13.33 9.93 -7.10
C GLU A 41 -12.22 9.46 -6.15
N ASN A 42 -11.90 8.18 -6.27
CA ASN A 42 -10.82 7.53 -5.55
C ASN A 42 -9.98 6.74 -6.55
N VAL A 43 -8.68 6.68 -6.30
CA VAL A 43 -7.77 5.82 -7.06
C VAL A 43 -7.13 4.83 -6.11
N TYR A 44 -7.46 3.56 -6.32
CA TYR A 44 -6.92 2.42 -5.58
C TYR A 44 -6.03 1.60 -6.51
N LEU A 45 -4.79 1.34 -6.09
CA LEU A 45 -3.91 0.40 -6.75
C LEU A 45 -3.91 -0.91 -5.96
N SER A 46 -4.39 -1.99 -6.57
CA SER A 46 -4.44 -3.31 -5.94
C SER A 46 -3.03 -3.80 -5.59
N LEU A 47 -2.88 -4.33 -4.37
CA LEU A 47 -1.69 -5.03 -3.89
C LEU A 47 -2.07 -6.50 -3.68
N PRO A 48 -2.11 -7.32 -4.75
CA PRO A 48 -2.78 -8.64 -4.78
C PRO A 48 -1.94 -9.76 -4.14
N PHE A 49 -1.31 -9.44 -3.01
CA PHE A 49 -0.38 -10.33 -2.30
C PHE A 49 -0.93 -10.82 -0.96
N LEU A 50 -2.06 -10.27 -0.53
CA LEU A 50 -2.82 -10.79 0.59
C LEU A 50 -3.61 -12.02 0.11
N ARG A 51 -3.37 -13.16 0.76
CA ARG A 51 -4.07 -14.43 0.52
C ARG A 51 -4.44 -15.02 1.88
N GLN A 52 -5.32 -16.02 1.91
CA GLN A 52 -5.85 -16.59 3.15
C GLN A 52 -4.77 -17.07 4.14
N ASP A 53 -3.60 -17.47 3.66
CA ASP A 53 -2.45 -17.95 4.45
C ASP A 53 -1.55 -16.83 5.00
N GLY A 54 -1.75 -15.58 4.57
CA GLY A 54 -0.95 -14.44 4.99
C GLY A 54 -1.53 -13.72 6.21
N GLU A 55 -0.64 -13.23 7.07
CA GLU A 55 -0.93 -12.24 8.10
C GLU A 55 -0.43 -10.86 7.63
N LEU A 56 -1.34 -9.89 7.52
CA LEU A 56 -1.00 -8.53 7.13
C LEU A 56 -0.48 -7.75 8.34
N TRP A 57 0.64 -7.08 8.14
CA TRP A 57 1.26 -6.14 9.06
C TRP A 57 1.44 -4.79 8.37
N VAL A 58 1.18 -3.71 9.09
CA VAL A 58 1.34 -2.34 8.58
C VAL A 58 2.30 -1.56 9.48
N ASP A 59 3.11 -0.67 8.89
CA ASP A 59 3.90 0.30 9.64
C ASP A 59 3.05 1.51 9.99
N LYS A 60 2.55 1.55 11.23
CA LYS A 60 1.69 2.63 11.72
C LYS A 60 2.34 3.33 12.90
N ALA A 61 2.77 4.57 12.68
CA ALA A 61 3.42 5.42 13.69
C ALA A 61 4.68 4.77 14.32
N GLY A 62 5.45 4.03 13.53
CA GLY A 62 6.72 3.40 13.93
C GLY A 62 6.51 2.05 14.63
N ALA A 63 5.28 1.54 14.65
CA ALA A 63 4.94 0.24 15.20
C ALA A 63 4.39 -0.69 14.12
N ALA A 64 4.81 -1.95 14.17
CA ALA A 64 4.20 -3.02 13.39
C ALA A 64 2.85 -3.38 14.01
N LEU A 65 1.77 -3.26 13.23
CA LEU A 65 0.41 -3.47 13.69
C LEU A 65 -0.34 -4.40 12.73
N ARG A 66 -1.10 -5.37 13.24
CA ARG A 66 -2.03 -6.16 12.43
C ARG A 66 -3.39 -5.46 12.35
N PRO A 67 -3.83 -5.04 11.15
CA PRO A 67 -5.15 -4.45 11.01
C PRO A 67 -6.24 -5.42 11.45
N TRP A 68 -7.31 -4.87 12.03
CA TRP A 68 -8.48 -5.58 12.55
C TRP A 68 -8.16 -6.58 13.67
N ARG A 69 -7.02 -6.43 14.35
CA ARG A 69 -6.65 -7.26 15.51
C ARG A 69 -5.99 -6.45 16.61
N ASP A 70 -4.95 -5.71 16.27
CA ASP A 70 -4.14 -4.94 17.22
C ASP A 70 -4.62 -3.48 17.34
N GLN A 71 -5.76 -3.14 16.73
CA GLN A 71 -6.32 -1.80 16.70
C GLN A 71 -6.96 -1.39 18.02
N ILE A 72 -7.07 -0.09 18.25
CA ILE A 72 -7.86 0.43 19.37
C ILE A 72 -9.36 0.21 19.04
N PRO A 73 -10.17 -0.34 19.97
CA PRO A 73 -11.61 -0.49 19.75
C PRO A 73 -12.28 0.82 19.32
N GLY A 74 -13.22 0.74 18.38
CA GLY A 74 -13.92 1.90 17.83
C GLY A 74 -13.16 2.68 16.75
N THR A 75 -11.96 2.24 16.33
CA THR A 75 -11.21 2.90 15.24
C THR A 75 -11.61 2.40 13.85
N CYS A 76 -11.41 3.23 12.82
CA CYS A 76 -11.71 2.88 11.42
C CYS A 76 -11.02 1.57 11.00
N MET A 77 -11.78 0.69 10.34
CA MET A 77 -11.28 -0.57 9.79
C MET A 77 -10.88 -0.44 8.31
N ASP A 78 -11.59 0.37 7.53
CA ASP A 78 -11.53 0.34 6.08
C ASP A 78 -10.20 0.86 5.50
N TYR A 79 -9.50 1.71 6.22
CA TYR A 79 -8.23 2.28 5.77
C TYR A 79 -7.33 2.67 6.93
N SER A 80 -6.02 2.68 6.68
CA SER A 80 -5.01 3.11 7.64
C SER A 80 -3.92 3.91 6.94
N SER A 81 -3.35 4.86 7.68
CA SER A 81 -2.06 5.44 7.30
C SER A 81 -0.95 4.40 7.47
N VAL A 82 0.04 4.47 6.58
CA VAL A 82 1.29 3.72 6.65
C VAL A 82 2.47 4.67 6.50
N GLN A 83 3.58 4.39 7.19
CA GLN A 83 4.80 5.19 7.07
C GLN A 83 5.75 4.59 6.03
N ALA A 84 6.28 3.39 6.28
CA ALA A 84 7.13 2.72 5.30
C ALA A 84 6.37 1.84 4.31
N GLY A 85 5.21 1.30 4.72
CA GLY A 85 4.41 0.40 3.90
C GLY A 85 3.85 -0.76 4.70
N VAL A 86 3.83 -1.94 4.07
CA VAL A 86 3.18 -3.14 4.62
C VAL A 86 4.06 -4.39 4.49
N ALA A 87 3.73 -5.42 5.25
CA ALA A 87 4.29 -6.76 5.11
C ALA A 87 3.18 -7.82 5.16
N VAL A 88 3.34 -8.89 4.37
CA VAL A 88 2.49 -10.08 4.44
C VAL A 88 3.38 -11.25 4.84
N ILE A 89 3.15 -11.78 6.03
CA ILE A 89 3.98 -12.81 6.66
C ILE A 89 3.28 -14.17 6.61
N ARG A 90 4.06 -15.22 6.40
CA ARG A 90 3.64 -16.61 6.27
C ARG A 90 4.64 -17.53 6.97
N ASP A 91 4.24 -18.78 7.18
CA ASP A 91 5.05 -19.79 7.88
C ASP A 91 6.45 -20.05 7.30
N ASN A 92 6.70 -19.73 6.02
CA ASN A 92 7.96 -19.99 5.34
C ASN A 92 8.51 -18.75 4.61
N GLY A 93 8.26 -17.57 5.17
CA GLY A 93 8.80 -16.30 4.71
C GLY A 93 7.77 -15.18 4.66
N GLY A 94 8.16 -14.08 4.05
CA GLY A 94 7.30 -12.92 3.93
C GLY A 94 7.49 -12.18 2.62
N LEU A 95 6.60 -11.21 2.40
CA LEU A 95 6.71 -10.18 1.39
C LEU A 95 6.57 -8.83 2.09
N VAL A 96 7.54 -7.96 1.87
CA VAL A 96 7.49 -6.55 2.26
C VAL A 96 7.18 -5.72 1.01
N ILE A 97 6.28 -4.75 1.16
CA ILE A 97 5.95 -3.76 0.14
C ILE A 97 6.22 -2.38 0.74
N GLY A 98 7.35 -1.78 0.38
CA GLY A 98 7.69 -0.40 0.70
C GLY A 98 6.91 0.57 -0.20
N MET A 99 6.37 1.63 0.40
CA MET A 99 5.45 2.59 -0.21
C MET A 99 5.94 4.04 0.01
N PRO A 100 7.06 4.46 -0.62
CA PRO A 100 7.64 5.79 -0.40
C PRO A 100 6.75 6.97 -0.80
N ASP A 101 5.79 6.76 -1.71
CA ASP A 101 5.00 7.84 -2.32
C ASP A 101 3.50 7.76 -1.97
N SER A 102 3.05 6.74 -1.23
CA SER A 102 1.65 6.55 -0.87
C SER A 102 1.50 6.22 0.62
N PRO A 103 0.98 7.15 1.44
CA PRO A 103 0.91 6.97 2.89
C PRO A 103 -0.40 6.30 3.35
N LEU A 104 -1.21 5.77 2.45
CA LEU A 104 -2.53 5.22 2.77
C LEU A 104 -2.73 3.84 2.16
N VAL A 105 -3.34 2.96 2.94
CA VAL A 105 -3.86 1.67 2.47
C VAL A 105 -5.35 1.58 2.74
N TYR A 106 -6.05 0.90 1.83
CA TYR A 106 -7.44 0.47 2.01
C TYR A 106 -7.47 -1.04 2.23
N LEU A 107 -8.34 -1.50 3.12
CA LEU A 107 -8.39 -2.85 3.67
C LEU A 107 -9.78 -3.47 3.45
N GLY A 108 -9.80 -4.67 2.86
CA GLY A 108 -11.04 -5.36 2.52
C GLY A 108 -11.73 -4.80 1.27
N ASP A 109 -12.99 -5.21 1.08
CA ASP A 109 -13.78 -4.89 -0.10
C ASP A 109 -14.00 -3.38 -0.32
N LEU A 110 -14.00 -2.98 -1.60
CA LEU A 110 -14.28 -1.61 -2.03
C LEU A 110 -15.78 -1.28 -2.11
N GLU A 111 -16.67 -2.15 -1.60
CA GLU A 111 -18.11 -1.92 -1.70
C GLU A 111 -18.52 -0.69 -0.87
N HIS A 112 -19.45 0.09 -1.42
CA HIS A 112 -19.96 1.26 -0.72
C HIS A 112 -20.83 0.84 0.47
N ARG A 113 -20.37 1.15 1.69
CA ARG A 113 -21.09 0.87 2.94
C ARG A 113 -20.74 1.89 4.03
N PRO A 114 -21.56 1.98 5.10
CA PRO A 114 -21.17 2.70 6.31
C PRO A 114 -19.82 2.18 6.82
N ARG A 115 -18.98 3.12 7.28
CA ARG A 115 -17.64 2.81 7.78
C ARG A 115 -17.72 1.88 8.98
N ARG A 116 -16.93 0.80 8.94
CA ARG A 116 -16.85 -0.16 10.05
C ARG A 116 -15.84 0.33 11.08
N LEU A 117 -16.21 0.15 12.34
CA LEU A 117 -15.36 0.44 13.48
C LEU A 117 -14.88 -0.87 14.10
N PHE A 118 -13.63 -0.90 14.52
CA PHE A 118 -13.02 -2.11 15.04
C PHE A 118 -13.69 -2.57 16.34
N ASP A 119 -14.22 -3.78 16.32
CA ASP A 119 -14.68 -4.50 17.50
C ASP A 119 -13.72 -5.67 17.79
N PRO A 120 -13.03 -5.70 18.95
CA PRO A 120 -12.11 -6.78 19.29
C PRO A 120 -12.78 -8.16 19.47
N HIS A 121 -14.11 -8.21 19.53
CA HIS A 121 -14.87 -9.46 19.59
C HIS A 121 -15.12 -10.06 18.19
N GLU A 122 -14.95 -9.28 17.12
CA GLU A 122 -15.03 -9.78 15.75
C GLU A 122 -13.72 -10.48 15.38
N ASN A 123 -13.77 -11.80 15.16
CA ASN A 123 -12.61 -12.56 14.67
C ASN A 123 -12.51 -12.46 13.14
N VAL A 124 -12.17 -11.27 12.65
CA VAL A 124 -12.06 -10.97 11.22
C VAL A 124 -10.66 -10.47 10.86
N LYS A 125 -10.23 -10.66 9.62
CA LYS A 125 -9.00 -10.10 9.07
C LYS A 125 -9.25 -9.63 7.64
N PRO A 126 -8.53 -8.61 7.15
CA PRO A 126 -8.65 -8.21 5.76
C PRO A 126 -8.12 -9.31 4.85
N ASP A 127 -8.76 -9.49 3.71
CA ASP A 127 -8.39 -10.41 2.63
C ASP A 127 -7.96 -9.66 1.37
N GLU A 128 -8.39 -8.41 1.21
CA GLU A 128 -7.99 -7.50 0.15
C GLU A 128 -7.15 -6.33 0.69
N LEU A 129 -6.21 -5.85 -0.14
CA LEU A 129 -5.33 -4.74 0.18
C LEU A 129 -5.12 -3.87 -1.05
N TYR A 130 -5.25 -2.56 -0.85
CA TYR A 130 -4.99 -1.56 -1.88
C TYR A 130 -4.10 -0.45 -1.34
N SER A 131 -3.18 0.05 -2.18
CA SER A 131 -2.60 1.37 -1.97
C SER A 131 -3.64 2.41 -2.38
N TRP A 132 -4.01 3.28 -1.46
CA TRP A 132 -4.99 4.33 -1.73
C TRP A 132 -4.26 5.61 -2.13
N ILE A 133 -3.97 5.73 -3.42
CA ILE A 133 -3.02 6.70 -3.93
C ILE A 133 -3.59 8.10 -4.14
N MET A 134 -4.91 8.22 -4.38
CA MET A 134 -5.57 9.51 -4.54
C MET A 134 -7.03 9.47 -4.11
N ASN A 135 -7.53 10.58 -3.56
CA ASN A 135 -8.95 10.81 -3.33
C ASN A 135 -9.29 12.31 -3.24
N ASN A 136 -10.49 12.70 -3.66
CA ASN A 136 -11.05 14.04 -3.47
C ASN A 136 -12.41 14.01 -2.74
N PHE A 137 -12.83 12.84 -2.22
CA PHE A 137 -14.14 12.69 -1.57
C PHE A 137 -14.16 13.21 -0.14
N TRP A 138 -13.00 13.42 0.49
CA TRP A 138 -12.94 14.09 1.78
C TRP A 138 -13.30 15.57 1.60
N GLU A 139 -14.45 15.97 2.14
CA GLU A 139 -15.01 17.33 2.15
C GLU A 139 -14.20 18.32 3.01
N THR A 140 -12.88 18.24 2.94
CA THR A 140 -11.94 19.13 3.60
C THR A 140 -11.31 20.06 2.55
N ASN A 141 -10.77 21.21 2.97
CA ASN A 141 -10.35 22.33 2.10
C ASN A 141 -9.15 22.03 1.16
N PHE A 142 -9.19 20.94 0.41
CA PHE A 142 -8.22 20.55 -0.60
C PHE A 142 -8.77 20.83 -2.01
N ASN A 143 -7.90 20.72 -3.01
CA ASN A 143 -8.31 20.83 -4.40
C ASN A 143 -9.36 19.76 -4.73
N ALA A 144 -10.49 20.18 -5.30
CA ALA A 144 -11.58 19.28 -5.69
C ALA A 144 -11.19 18.35 -6.86
N GLY A 145 -10.16 18.69 -7.64
CA GLY A 145 -9.69 17.87 -8.77
C GLY A 145 -8.43 17.06 -8.48
N LEU A 146 -8.36 15.85 -9.04
CA LEU A 146 -7.19 14.95 -9.00
C LEU A 146 -6.46 14.85 -10.35
N GLY A 147 -6.69 15.80 -11.26
CA GLY A 147 -6.10 15.74 -12.60
C GLY A 147 -4.59 16.02 -12.61
N GLY A 148 -3.86 15.31 -13.47
CA GLY A 148 -2.42 15.50 -13.64
C GLY A 148 -1.64 14.22 -13.94
N ILE A 149 -0.32 14.38 -14.08
CA ILE A 149 0.63 13.29 -14.29
C ILE A 149 1.23 12.91 -12.93
N TYR A 150 1.08 11.64 -12.55
CA TYR A 150 1.54 11.13 -11.26
C TYR A 150 2.43 9.90 -11.43
N GLU A 151 3.36 9.74 -10.50
CA GLU A 151 4.21 8.57 -10.36
C GLU A 151 4.19 8.08 -8.91
N PHE A 152 3.98 6.78 -8.71
CA PHE A 152 4.02 6.11 -7.42
C PHE A 152 4.96 4.93 -7.49
N ARG A 153 5.95 4.89 -6.60
CA ARG A 153 6.96 3.83 -6.54
C ARG A 153 6.62 2.86 -5.42
N TYR A 154 6.95 1.60 -5.67
CA TYR A 154 6.83 0.52 -4.71
C TYR A 154 8.10 -0.33 -4.72
N VAL A 155 8.49 -0.81 -3.55
CA VAL A 155 9.67 -1.67 -3.38
C VAL A 155 9.22 -2.99 -2.78
N LEU A 156 9.31 -4.07 -3.56
CA LEU A 156 8.93 -5.41 -3.12
C LEU A 156 10.18 -6.19 -2.73
N GLU A 157 10.18 -6.79 -1.55
CA GLU A 157 11.23 -7.71 -1.09
C GLU A 157 10.59 -8.95 -0.51
N TRP A 158 11.06 -10.14 -0.88
CA TRP A 158 10.48 -11.40 -0.43
C TRP A 158 11.56 -12.38 0.03
N GLY A 159 11.20 -13.32 0.91
CA GLY A 159 12.10 -14.38 1.33
C GLY A 159 11.85 -14.87 2.74
N LYS A 160 12.60 -15.91 3.12
CA LYS A 160 12.55 -16.53 4.45
C LYS A 160 12.99 -15.59 5.57
N HIS A 161 13.91 -14.68 5.27
CA HIS A 161 14.39 -13.66 6.21
C HIS A 161 13.35 -12.60 6.61
N LEU A 162 12.11 -12.75 6.13
CA LEU A 162 10.96 -11.89 6.44
C LEU A 162 9.85 -12.67 7.18
N GLU A 163 10.14 -13.87 7.70
CA GLU A 163 9.17 -14.70 8.43
C GLU A 163 8.80 -14.12 9.80
N LEU A 164 9.65 -13.24 10.37
CA LEU A 164 9.39 -12.57 11.64
C LEU A 164 8.89 -11.13 11.41
N PRO A 165 7.83 -10.68 12.12
CA PRO A 165 7.27 -9.33 12.00
C PRO A 165 8.30 -8.22 12.15
N GLN A 166 9.18 -8.33 13.14
CA GLN A 166 10.23 -7.33 13.39
C GLN A 166 11.21 -7.21 12.20
N GLN A 167 11.63 -8.33 11.62
CA GLN A 167 12.55 -8.34 10.49
C GLN A 167 11.86 -7.75 9.25
N ALA A 168 10.62 -8.16 8.97
CA ALA A 168 9.85 -7.62 7.86
C ALA A 168 9.64 -6.11 7.98
N PHE A 169 9.36 -5.63 9.19
CA PHE A 169 9.17 -4.22 9.50
C PHE A 169 10.45 -3.39 9.28
N GLU A 170 11.60 -3.84 9.81
CA GLU A 170 12.89 -3.18 9.59
C GLU A 170 13.27 -3.11 8.11
N ARG A 171 12.97 -4.18 7.35
CA ARG A 171 13.17 -4.20 5.89
C ARG A 171 12.23 -3.23 5.19
N CYS A 172 10.98 -3.08 5.63
CA CYS A 172 10.04 -2.10 5.10
C CYS A 172 10.59 -0.68 5.23
N GLN A 173 11.03 -0.30 6.43
CA GLN A 173 11.63 1.01 6.71
C GLN A 173 12.91 1.24 5.90
N SER A 174 13.81 0.24 5.85
CA SER A 174 15.04 0.32 5.05
C SER A 174 14.76 0.49 3.56
N ASN A 175 13.68 -0.11 3.05
CA ASN A 175 13.35 -0.08 1.61
C ASN A 175 12.82 1.26 1.11
N VAL A 176 12.32 2.12 2.00
CA VAL A 176 11.85 3.47 1.66
C VAL A 176 12.87 4.57 1.94
N GLN A 177 14.00 4.22 2.56
CA GLN A 177 15.09 5.17 2.78
C GLN A 177 15.94 5.32 1.51
N GLY A 178 16.24 6.57 1.14
CA GLY A 178 17.12 6.89 0.02
C GLY A 178 18.58 6.56 0.30
N LEU A 179 19.36 6.36 -0.77
CA LEU A 179 20.82 6.24 -0.66
C LEU A 179 21.46 7.63 -0.66
N THR A 180 22.38 7.87 0.27
CA THR A 180 23.25 9.05 0.25
C THR A 180 24.63 8.64 -0.25
N VAL A 181 25.10 9.28 -1.33
CA VAL A 181 26.43 9.05 -1.90
C VAL A 181 27.25 10.32 -1.71
N VAL A 182 28.41 10.20 -1.06
CA VAL A 182 29.36 11.30 -0.88
C VAL A 182 30.64 10.94 -1.63
N ARG A 183 31.15 11.88 -2.43
CA ARG A 183 32.47 11.75 -3.06
C ARG A 183 33.51 12.38 -2.14
N ILE A 184 34.52 11.59 -1.80
CA ILE A 184 35.73 12.05 -1.10
C ILE A 184 36.79 12.36 -2.15
#